data_AF-A0A6B3G612-F1
#
_entry.id   AF-A0A6B3G612-F1
#
_cell.length_a   1.000
_cell.length_b   1.000
_cell.length_c   1.000
_cell.angle_alpha   90.00
_cell.angle_beta   90.00
_cell.angle_gamma   90.00
#
_symmetry.space_group_name_H-M   'P 1'
#
loop_
_entity.id
_entity.type
_entity.pdbx_description
1 polymer ?
#
loop_
_entity_poly.entity_id
_entity_poly.type
_entity_poly.pdbx_seq_one_letter_code
_entity_poly.pdbx_strand_id
1 'polypeptide(L)'
;TARGVRRTRSWHAATGVWLALGLLFLSATGLTWSNYGGERFGRLLDAANGNAPALDTALPGADAPAEDHSEHAGHGGSGGGGADADPADFDAALAAARGAGLGGIVEVTPPADAASAWVVAQTDNTWPVHYDRVAVDTTSGEITSRTRWADHPALNKLSKLGVQGHMGVLFGVV
;
A
#
# COMPACT_ATOMS: atom_id res chain seq x y z
N THR A 1 30.80 -9.55 45.37
CA THR A 1 29.53 -9.10 44.75
C THR A 1 29.69 -8.17 43.52
N ALA A 2 30.90 -7.83 43.06
CA ALA A 2 31.09 -6.97 41.87
C ALA A 2 30.66 -7.59 40.51
N ARG A 3 30.64 -8.93 40.38
CA ARG A 3 30.29 -9.63 39.14
C ARG A 3 28.78 -9.59 38.82
N GLY A 4 27.94 -9.53 39.86
CA GLY A 4 26.48 -9.41 39.71
C GLY A 4 26.06 -8.05 39.16
N VAL A 5 26.63 -6.96 39.70
CA VAL A 5 26.37 -5.58 39.26
C VAL A 5 26.83 -5.33 37.82
N ARG A 6 27.97 -5.89 37.41
CA ARG A 6 28.45 -5.78 36.02
C ARG A 6 27.52 -6.48 35.02
N ARG A 7 26.98 -7.64 35.38
CA ARG A 7 26.06 -8.41 34.53
C ARG A 7 24.70 -7.73 34.38
N THR A 8 24.13 -7.20 35.46
CA THR A 8 22.85 -6.47 35.37
C THR A 8 23.00 -5.18 34.55
N ARG A 9 24.12 -4.47 34.71
CA ARG A 9 24.43 -3.27 33.93
C ARG A 9 24.63 -3.57 32.44
N SER A 10 25.31 -4.67 32.08
CA SER A 10 25.48 -5.05 30.67
C SER A 10 24.15 -5.45 30.02
N TRP A 11 23.29 -6.18 30.74
CA TRP A 11 21.94 -6.50 30.28
C TRP A 11 21.08 -5.25 30.09
N HIS A 12 21.06 -4.35 31.08
CA HIS A 12 20.33 -3.08 30.97
C HIS A 12 20.82 -2.23 29.79
N ALA A 13 22.14 -2.14 29.58
CA ALA A 13 22.70 -1.42 28.44
C ALA A 13 22.29 -2.06 27.11
N ALA A 14 22.41 -3.38 26.97
CA ALA A 14 22.01 -4.09 25.75
C ALA A 14 20.51 -3.94 25.46
N THR A 15 19.66 -4.20 26.45
CA THR A 15 18.20 -4.03 26.33
C THR A 15 17.84 -2.58 26.03
N GLY A 16 18.48 -1.61 26.71
CA GLY A 16 18.27 -0.19 26.48
C GLY A 16 18.61 0.24 25.06
N VAL A 17 19.71 -0.26 24.49
CA VAL A 17 20.08 0.01 23.10
C VAL A 17 19.04 -0.55 22.12
N TRP A 18 18.62 -1.80 22.29
CA TRP A 18 17.61 -2.40 21.41
C TRP A 18 16.26 -1.70 21.51
N LEU A 19 15.82 -1.38 22.73
CA LEU A 19 14.59 -0.61 22.95
C LEU A 19 14.70 0.78 22.33
N ALA A 20 15.81 1.49 22.52
CA ALA A 20 16.01 2.81 21.93
C ALA A 20 15.94 2.76 20.40
N LEU A 21 16.57 1.76 19.76
CA LEU A 21 16.48 1.56 18.32
C LEU A 21 15.05 1.31 17.86
N GLY A 22 14.32 0.43 18.55
CA GLY A 22 12.91 0.14 18.24
C GLY A 22 12.01 1.38 18.43
N LEU A 23 12.18 2.11 19.52
CA LEU A 23 11.44 3.34 19.78
C LEU A 23 11.77 4.43 18.76
N LEU A 24 13.04 4.58 18.37
CA LEU A 24 13.45 5.51 17.31
C LEU A 24 12.82 5.15 15.96
N PHE A 25 12.81 3.86 15.60
CA PHE A 25 12.13 3.38 14.41
C PHE A 25 10.64 3.72 14.45
N LEU A 26 9.93 3.35 15.52
CA LEU A 26 8.51 3.65 15.69
C LEU A 26 8.22 5.16 15.67
N SER A 27 9.11 5.97 16.26
CA SER A 27 8.99 7.43 16.24
C SER A 27 9.16 7.99 14.84
N ALA A 28 10.19 7.54 14.11
CA ALA A 28 10.49 8.02 12.76
C ALA A 28 9.36 7.69 11.78
N THR A 29 8.83 6.47 11.82
CA THR A 29 7.69 6.09 10.98
C THR A 29 6.39 6.75 11.44
N GLY A 30 6.20 7.01 12.74
CA GLY A 30 5.05 7.77 13.24
C GLY A 30 5.06 9.24 12.77
N LEU A 31 6.24 9.84 12.61
CA LEU A 31 6.36 11.22 12.11
C LEU A 31 5.81 11.39 10.69
N THR A 32 5.81 10.36 9.85
CA THR A 32 5.23 10.45 8.50
C THR A 32 3.71 10.62 8.51
N TRP A 33 3.06 10.37 9.66
CA TRP A 33 1.62 10.58 9.88
C TRP A 33 1.33 11.91 10.58
N SER A 34 2.37 12.64 11.01
CA SER A 34 2.22 13.97 11.57
C SER A 34 2.04 15.00 10.46
N ASN A 35 1.34 16.11 10.74
CA ASN A 35 1.08 17.15 9.74
C ASN A 35 2.35 17.62 9.01
N TYR A 36 3.38 18.01 9.75
CA TYR A 36 4.61 18.54 9.16
C TYR A 36 5.60 17.46 8.72
N GLY A 37 5.66 16.33 9.43
CA GLY A 37 6.56 15.24 9.07
C GLY A 37 6.08 14.51 7.81
N GLY A 38 4.76 14.27 7.69
CA GLY A 38 4.13 13.69 6.51
C GLY A 38 4.30 14.58 5.28
N GLU A 39 4.05 15.87 5.40
CA GLU A 39 4.22 16.82 4.29
C GLU A 39 5.68 16.88 3.79
N ARG A 40 6.67 16.87 4.69
CA ARG A 40 8.09 16.79 4.31
C ARG A 40 8.45 15.47 3.66
N PHE A 41 7.86 14.38 4.15
CA PHE A 41 8.07 13.05 3.61
C PHE A 41 7.47 12.90 2.20
N GLY A 42 6.28 13.47 1.95
CA GLY A 42 5.68 13.57 0.61
C GLY A 42 6.61 14.26 -0.37
N ARG A 43 7.04 15.49 -0.06
CA ARG A 43 8.01 16.22 -0.90
C ARG A 43 9.29 15.44 -1.20
N LEU A 44 9.77 14.63 -0.25
CA LEU A 44 10.93 13.77 -0.44
C LEU A 44 10.62 12.64 -1.43
N LEU A 45 9.45 12.01 -1.33
CA LEU A 45 9.00 11.00 -2.30
C LEU A 45 8.93 11.62 -3.70
N ASP A 46 8.33 12.80 -3.84
CA ASP A 46 8.15 13.44 -5.16
C ASP A 46 9.51 13.82 -5.76
N ALA A 47 10.36 14.49 -4.98
CA ALA A 47 11.71 14.87 -5.41
C ALA A 47 12.58 13.65 -5.79
N ALA A 48 12.31 12.49 -5.19
CA ALA A 48 13.03 11.25 -5.47
C ALA A 48 12.35 10.36 -6.52
N ASN A 49 11.20 10.77 -7.08
CA ASN A 49 10.32 9.89 -7.89
C ASN A 49 10.06 8.54 -7.19
N GLY A 50 9.86 8.59 -5.87
CA GLY A 50 9.71 7.44 -4.99
C GLY A 50 8.27 6.97 -4.82
N ASN A 51 7.31 7.55 -5.53
CA ASN A 51 5.90 7.18 -5.49
C ASN A 51 5.64 5.81 -6.15
N ALA A 52 4.53 5.17 -5.77
CA ALA A 52 4.10 3.95 -6.46
C ALA A 52 3.71 4.29 -7.91
N PRO A 53 3.94 3.40 -8.89
CA PRO A 53 3.42 3.58 -10.24
C PRO A 53 1.91 3.81 -10.20
N ALA A 54 1.43 4.78 -10.99
CA ALA A 54 0.00 5.03 -11.14
C ALA A 54 -0.67 3.86 -11.86
N LEU A 55 -1.89 3.53 -11.43
CA LEU A 55 -2.75 2.58 -12.12
C LEU A 55 -3.75 3.38 -12.95
N ASP A 56 -3.74 3.18 -14.26
CA ASP A 56 -4.69 3.83 -15.16
C ASP A 56 -6.05 3.10 -15.10
N THR A 57 -7.10 3.82 -14.74
CA THR A 57 -8.46 3.29 -14.65
C THR A 57 -9.34 3.78 -15.78
N ALA A 58 -8.87 4.60 -16.71
CA ALA A 58 -9.70 5.03 -17.83
C ALA A 58 -10.02 3.84 -18.75
N LEU A 59 -11.31 3.66 -19.06
CA LEU A 59 -11.72 2.64 -20.02
C LEU A 59 -11.43 3.10 -21.46
N PRO A 60 -11.13 2.18 -22.39
CA PRO A 60 -10.92 2.52 -23.79
C PRO A 60 -12.11 3.29 -24.38
N GLY A 61 -11.86 4.47 -24.93
CA GLY A 61 -12.89 5.33 -25.52
C GLY A 61 -13.58 6.28 -24.53
N ALA A 62 -13.21 6.26 -23.25
CA ALA A 62 -13.48 7.36 -22.33
C ALA A 62 -12.52 8.53 -22.63
N ASP A 63 -13.04 9.76 -22.63
CA ASP A 63 -12.18 10.93 -22.54
C ASP A 63 -11.43 10.86 -21.21
N ALA A 64 -10.09 10.94 -21.26
CA ALA A 64 -9.25 10.84 -20.08
C ALA A 64 -9.77 11.76 -18.97
N PRO A 65 -10.06 11.24 -17.76
CA PRO A 65 -10.25 12.09 -16.60
C PRO A 65 -9.03 13.00 -16.49
N ALA A 66 -9.24 14.29 -16.26
CA ALA A 66 -8.16 15.24 -16.03
C ALA A 66 -7.21 14.66 -14.97
N GLU A 67 -5.91 14.61 -15.25
CA GLU A 67 -4.90 14.12 -14.31
C GLU A 67 -5.02 14.88 -12.99
N ASP A 68 -5.70 14.27 -12.01
CA ASP A 68 -5.69 14.76 -10.66
C ASP A 68 -4.42 14.22 -10.01
N HIS A 69 -3.38 15.06 -10.00
CA HIS A 69 -2.15 14.86 -9.23
C HIS A 69 -2.42 14.96 -7.72
N SER A 70 -3.44 14.25 -7.23
CA SER A 70 -3.72 14.11 -5.81
C SER A 70 -2.77 13.05 -5.23
N GLU A 71 -1.61 13.52 -4.81
CA GLU A 71 -0.55 12.81 -4.10
C GLU A 71 -0.99 12.36 -2.69
N HIS A 72 -2.18 11.77 -2.53
CA HIS A 72 -2.66 11.14 -1.29
C HIS A 72 -3.74 10.07 -1.54
N ALA A 73 -3.75 9.42 -2.71
CA ALA A 73 -4.73 8.39 -3.10
C ALA A 73 -4.57 7.04 -2.36
N GLY A 74 -4.52 7.06 -1.03
CA GLY A 74 -4.39 5.86 -0.19
C GLY A 74 -5.22 5.84 1.10
N HIS A 75 -5.91 6.93 1.48
CA HIS A 75 -6.68 6.99 2.73
C HIS A 75 -8.00 7.75 2.62
N GLY A 76 -8.70 7.64 1.49
CA GLY A 76 -9.93 8.37 1.21
C GLY A 76 -10.96 7.55 0.46
N GLY A 77 -11.31 6.36 0.97
CA GLY A 77 -12.51 5.66 0.54
C GLY A 77 -13.77 6.36 1.06
N SER A 78 -14.02 7.61 0.67
CA SER A 78 -15.26 8.32 1.00
C SER A 78 -16.22 8.25 -0.20
N GLY A 79 -17.00 7.18 -0.24
CA GLY A 79 -18.42 7.18 -0.60
C GLY A 79 -18.89 8.02 -1.79
N GLY A 80 -18.14 8.08 -2.89
CA GLY A 80 -18.74 8.39 -4.18
C GLY A 80 -19.65 7.23 -4.54
N GLY A 81 -20.95 7.47 -4.70
CA GLY A 81 -21.89 6.44 -5.13
C GLY A 81 -21.41 5.87 -6.46
N GLY A 82 -20.73 4.73 -6.41
CA GLY A 82 -20.35 3.99 -7.60
C GLY A 82 -21.62 3.77 -8.42
N ALA A 83 -21.48 3.78 -9.74
CA ALA A 83 -22.54 3.25 -10.61
C ALA A 83 -23.07 1.95 -9.98
N ASP A 84 -24.39 1.76 -9.93
CA ASP A 84 -25.05 0.61 -9.27
C ASP A 84 -24.26 -0.67 -9.57
N ALA A 85 -23.43 -1.08 -8.62
CA ALA A 85 -22.44 -2.13 -8.85
C ALA A 85 -23.18 -3.46 -8.72
N ASP A 86 -23.42 -4.14 -9.85
CA ASP A 86 -24.03 -5.46 -9.84
C ASP A 86 -23.12 -6.41 -9.05
N PRO A 87 -23.64 -7.16 -8.06
CA PRO A 87 -22.88 -8.23 -7.40
C PRO A 87 -22.15 -9.16 -8.37
N ALA A 88 -22.68 -9.41 -9.57
CA ALA A 88 -22.02 -10.22 -10.59
C ALA A 88 -20.71 -9.60 -11.12
N ASP A 89 -20.59 -8.27 -11.14
CA ASP A 89 -19.38 -7.58 -11.61
C ASP A 89 -18.22 -7.73 -10.63
N PHE A 90 -18.49 -7.88 -9.32
CA PHE A 90 -17.44 -8.18 -8.34
C PHE A 90 -16.78 -9.53 -8.62
N ASP A 91 -17.60 -10.55 -8.90
CA ASP A 91 -17.10 -11.89 -9.22
C ASP A 91 -16.36 -11.89 -10.56
N ALA A 92 -16.84 -11.14 -11.56
CA ALA A 92 -16.17 -10.98 -12.84
C ALA A 92 -14.80 -10.29 -12.70
N ALA A 93 -14.74 -9.17 -11.97
CA ALA A 93 -13.50 -8.44 -11.70
C ALA A 93 -12.49 -9.32 -10.95
N LEU A 94 -12.96 -10.03 -9.92
CA LEU A 94 -12.13 -10.96 -9.15
C LEU A 94 -11.61 -12.09 -10.04
N ALA A 95 -12.46 -12.72 -10.85
CA ALA A 95 -12.07 -13.81 -11.73
C ALA A 95 -11.01 -13.38 -12.76
N ALA A 96 -11.20 -12.21 -13.39
CA ALA A 96 -10.22 -11.64 -14.31
C ALA A 96 -8.88 -11.37 -13.61
N ALA A 97 -8.90 -10.79 -12.41
CA ALA A 97 -7.70 -10.55 -11.61
C ALA A 97 -6.98 -11.85 -11.20
N ARG A 98 -7.72 -12.91 -10.86
CA ARG A 98 -7.13 -14.24 -10.59
C ARG A 98 -6.50 -14.83 -11.85
N GLY A 99 -7.17 -14.74 -13.00
CA GLY A 99 -6.60 -15.13 -14.29
C GLY A 99 -5.33 -14.34 -14.66
N ALA A 100 -5.25 -13.09 -14.22
CA ALA A 100 -4.10 -12.21 -14.39
C ALA A 100 -2.92 -12.50 -13.43
N GLY A 101 -3.10 -13.43 -12.48
CA GLY A 101 -2.08 -13.92 -11.56
C GLY A 101 -2.11 -13.32 -10.15
N LEU A 102 -3.12 -12.49 -9.80
CA LEU A 102 -3.22 -11.94 -8.44
C LEU A 102 -3.63 -13.05 -7.46
N GLY A 103 -2.75 -13.36 -6.51
CA GLY A 103 -2.98 -14.33 -5.44
C GLY A 103 -3.43 -13.66 -4.14
N GLY A 104 -3.54 -14.44 -3.05
CA GLY A 104 -3.74 -13.91 -1.70
C GLY A 104 -5.05 -13.13 -1.50
N ILE A 105 -5.06 -12.31 -0.45
CA ILE A 105 -6.17 -11.41 -0.11
C ILE A 105 -6.13 -10.22 -1.07
N VAL A 106 -7.28 -9.91 -1.65
CA VAL A 106 -7.45 -8.77 -2.55
C VAL A 106 -8.60 -7.90 -2.08
N GLU A 107 -8.47 -6.61 -2.34
CA GLU A 107 -9.55 -5.64 -2.27
C GLU A 107 -10.07 -5.39 -3.68
N VAL A 108 -11.39 -5.47 -3.85
CA VAL A 108 -12.10 -5.19 -5.11
C VAL A 108 -12.86 -3.88 -4.93
N THR A 109 -12.52 -2.87 -5.72
CA THR A 109 -13.11 -1.53 -5.66
C THR A 109 -13.95 -1.30 -6.91
N PRO A 110 -15.25 -1.01 -6.76
CA PRO A 110 -16.11 -0.59 -7.87
C PRO A 110 -15.58 0.67 -8.57
N PRO A 111 -15.89 0.84 -9.86
CA PRO A 111 -15.51 2.03 -10.59
C PRO A 111 -16.25 3.25 -10.06
N ALA A 112 -15.59 4.42 -10.12
CA ALA A 112 -16.20 5.68 -9.70
C ALA A 112 -17.38 6.08 -10.60
N ASP A 113 -17.31 5.73 -11.89
CA ASP A 113 -18.30 6.03 -12.91
C ASP A 113 -18.22 5.01 -14.06
N ALA A 114 -19.11 5.14 -15.05
CA ALA A 114 -19.17 4.24 -16.21
C ALA A 114 -17.96 4.35 -17.17
N ALA A 115 -17.10 5.35 -17.00
CA ALA A 115 -15.89 5.56 -17.78
C ALA A 115 -14.64 4.95 -17.12
N SER A 116 -14.79 4.42 -15.90
CA SER A 116 -13.71 3.90 -15.08
C SER A 116 -13.75 2.38 -14.99
N ALA A 117 -12.57 1.78 -14.95
CA ALA A 117 -12.37 0.36 -14.72
C ALA A 117 -12.50 0.00 -13.23
N TRP A 118 -12.88 -1.24 -12.96
CA TRP A 118 -12.80 -1.83 -11.62
C TRP A 118 -11.34 -1.96 -11.20
N VAL A 119 -11.04 -1.78 -9.92
CA VAL A 119 -9.68 -1.96 -9.39
C VAL A 119 -9.65 -3.19 -8.49
N VAL A 120 -8.70 -4.09 -8.75
CA VAL A 120 -8.38 -5.21 -7.86
C VAL A 120 -6.95 -5.06 -7.39
N ALA A 121 -6.76 -4.97 -6.07
CA ALA A 121 -5.46 -4.73 -5.44
C ALA A 121 -5.14 -5.80 -4.40
N GLN A 122 -3.92 -6.35 -4.42
CA GLN A 122 -3.46 -7.24 -3.35
C GLN A 122 -3.25 -6.45 -2.06
N THR A 123 -3.75 -7.00 -0.96
CA THR A 123 -3.68 -6.40 0.39
C THR A 123 -3.17 -7.40 1.43
N ASP A 124 -2.57 -8.51 0.96
CA ASP A 124 -1.97 -9.47 1.87
C ASP A 124 -0.80 -8.87 2.66
N ASN A 125 -0.78 -9.18 3.97
CA ASN A 125 0.27 -8.74 4.89
C ASN A 125 1.12 -9.92 5.38
N THR A 126 1.11 -11.03 4.63
CA THR A 126 1.94 -12.20 4.93
C THR A 126 3.22 -12.13 4.12
N TRP A 127 4.34 -12.47 4.74
CA TRP A 127 5.62 -12.51 4.03
C TRP A 127 5.71 -13.75 3.13
N PRO A 128 6.12 -13.63 1.86
CA PRO A 128 6.50 -12.41 1.13
C PRO A 128 5.27 -11.55 0.76
N VAL A 129 5.38 -10.23 0.92
CA VAL A 129 4.28 -9.30 0.68
C VAL A 129 4.00 -9.11 -0.81
N HIS A 130 2.73 -8.95 -1.16
CA HIS A 130 2.29 -8.63 -2.51
C HIS A 130 1.48 -7.33 -2.53
N TYR A 131 1.74 -6.50 -3.53
CA TYR A 131 1.09 -5.20 -3.72
C TYR A 131 0.73 -4.97 -5.20
N ASP A 132 0.54 -6.04 -5.97
CA ASP A 132 0.13 -5.90 -7.37
C ASP A 132 -1.31 -5.39 -7.45
N ARG A 133 -1.59 -4.58 -8.47
CA ARG A 133 -2.91 -4.03 -8.75
C ARG A 133 -3.21 -4.15 -10.23
N VAL A 134 -4.49 -4.37 -10.54
CA VAL A 134 -4.99 -4.38 -11.92
C VAL A 134 -6.26 -3.53 -12.02
N ALA A 135 -6.40 -2.89 -13.17
CA ALA A 135 -7.65 -2.29 -13.62
C ALA A 135 -8.35 -3.27 -14.56
N VAL A 136 -9.65 -3.48 -14.37
CA VAL A 136 -10.46 -4.49 -15.06
C VAL A 136 -11.69 -3.84 -15.68
N ASP A 137 -11.91 -4.07 -16.97
CA ASP A 137 -13.20 -3.82 -17.60
C ASP A 137 -14.06 -5.08 -17.43
N THR A 138 -15.12 -5.02 -16.62
CA THR A 138 -15.99 -6.17 -16.38
C THR A 138 -16.91 -6.48 -17.57
N THR A 139 -17.11 -5.54 -18.49
CA THR A 139 -17.94 -5.75 -19.69
C THR A 139 -17.22 -6.62 -20.70
N SER A 140 -15.92 -6.37 -20.92
CA SER A 140 -15.07 -7.17 -21.82
C SER A 140 -14.35 -8.32 -21.11
N GLY A 141 -14.16 -8.22 -19.79
CA GLY A 141 -13.34 -9.14 -19.00
C GLY A 141 -11.84 -8.90 -19.12
N GLU A 142 -11.42 -7.78 -19.72
CA GLU A 142 -10.01 -7.47 -20.01
C GLU A 142 -9.32 -6.70 -18.88
N ILE A 143 -8.00 -6.91 -18.75
CA ILE A 143 -7.13 -6.11 -17.89
C ILE A 143 -6.66 -4.90 -18.69
N THR A 144 -7.14 -3.71 -18.35
CA THR A 144 -6.80 -2.46 -19.05
C THR A 144 -5.49 -1.84 -18.56
N SER A 145 -5.14 -2.06 -17.29
CA SER A 145 -3.89 -1.56 -16.68
C SER A 145 -3.39 -2.45 -15.56
N ARG A 146 -2.09 -2.38 -15.26
CA ARG A 146 -1.43 -3.16 -14.21
C ARG A 146 -0.28 -2.41 -13.57
N THR A 147 -0.14 -2.53 -12.25
CA THR A 147 1.08 -2.20 -11.52
C THR A 147 1.54 -3.41 -10.71
N ARG A 148 2.85 -3.69 -10.74
CA ARG A 148 3.44 -4.83 -10.02
C ARG A 148 4.35 -4.33 -8.91
N TRP A 149 4.29 -4.95 -7.74
CA TRP A 149 5.17 -4.67 -6.62
C TRP A 149 6.65 -4.73 -7.01
N ALA A 150 7.02 -5.67 -7.89
CA ALA A 150 8.37 -5.80 -8.40
C ALA A 150 8.90 -4.50 -9.04
N ASP A 151 8.03 -3.74 -9.71
CA ASP A 151 8.38 -2.52 -10.44
C ASP A 151 8.33 -1.26 -9.58
N HIS A 152 7.92 -1.36 -8.30
CA HIS A 152 7.88 -0.20 -7.42
C HIS A 152 9.30 0.31 -7.10
N PRO A 153 9.50 1.65 -7.04
CA PRO A 153 10.74 2.25 -6.58
C PRO A 153 11.13 1.76 -5.18
N ALA A 154 12.44 1.68 -4.91
CA ALA A 154 12.95 1.20 -3.63
C ALA A 154 12.43 2.02 -2.44
N LEU A 155 12.28 3.34 -2.61
CA LEU A 155 11.75 4.21 -1.55
C LEU A 155 10.29 3.84 -1.22
N ASN A 156 9.45 3.64 -2.24
CA ASN A 156 8.08 3.16 -2.05
C ASN A 156 8.05 1.84 -1.27
N LYS A 157 8.94 0.91 -1.65
CA LYS A 157 9.02 -0.40 -1.01
C LYS A 157 9.38 -0.29 0.47
N LEU A 158 10.41 0.49 0.79
CA LEU A 158 10.85 0.74 2.16
C LEU A 158 9.74 1.39 2.98
N SER A 159 8.98 2.33 2.42
CA SER A 159 7.88 2.98 3.13
C SER A 159 6.74 2.01 3.46
N LYS A 160 6.30 1.20 2.50
CA LYS A 160 5.26 0.18 2.72
C LYS A 160 5.68 -0.85 3.77
N LEU A 161 6.89 -1.40 3.65
CA LEU A 161 7.45 -2.34 4.63
C LEU A 161 7.64 -1.69 6.00
N GLY A 162 8.07 -0.43 6.04
CA GLY A 162 8.22 0.35 7.26
C GLY A 162 6.90 0.56 7.99
N VAL A 163 5.82 0.86 7.26
CA VAL A 163 4.46 0.98 7.83
C VAL A 163 3.97 -0.36 8.37
N GLN A 164 4.12 -1.46 7.62
CA GLN A 164 3.79 -2.80 8.13
C GLN A 164 4.61 -3.17 9.38
N GLY A 165 5.89 -2.82 9.40
CA GLY A 165 6.77 -3.01 10.56
C GLY A 165 6.31 -2.19 11.77
N HIS A 166 5.90 -0.93 11.55
CA HIS A 166 5.35 -0.06 12.58
C HIS A 166 4.04 -0.60 13.17
N MET A 167 3.15 -1.11 12.32
CA MET A 167 1.89 -1.74 12.74
C MET A 167 2.08 -3.14 13.34
N GLY A 168 3.27 -3.73 13.22
CA GLY A 168 3.57 -5.07 13.73
C GLY A 168 3.05 -6.22 12.86
N VAL A 169 2.62 -5.96 11.63
CA VAL A 169 1.99 -6.97 10.74
C VAL A 169 2.94 -7.54 9.69
N LEU A 170 4.15 -6.99 9.52
CA LEU A 170 5.08 -7.34 8.43
C LEU A 170 5.43 -8.84 8.33
N PHE A 171 5.45 -9.56 9.45
CA PHE A 171 5.85 -10.97 9.50
C PHE A 171 4.71 -11.94 9.82
N GLY A 172 3.45 -11.46 9.83
CA GLY A 172 2.27 -12.33 10.01
C GLY A 172 2.21 -13.10 11.34
N VAL A 173 2.70 -12.50 12.45
CA VAL A 173 2.72 -13.15 13.78
C VAL A 173 1.39 -13.00 14.54
N VAL A 174 0.35 -12.46 13.90
CA VAL A 174 -0.98 -12.20 14.48
C VAL A 174 -2.08 -12.75 13.59
#